data_AF-A0A3C1Y872-F1
#
_entry.id   AF-A0A3C1Y872-F1
#
_cell.length_a   1.000
_cell.length_b   1.000
_cell.length_c   1.000
_cell.angle_alpha   90.00
_cell.angle_beta   90.00
_cell.angle_gamma   90.00
#
_symmetry.space_group_name_H-M   'P 1'
#
loop_
_entity.id
_entity.type
_entity.pdbx_description
1 polymer ?
#
loop_
_entity_poly.entity_id
_entity_poly.type
_entity_poly.pdbx_seq_one_letter_code
_entity_poly.pdbx_strand_id
1 'polypeptide(L)'
;SALQKARAAYQPKLPIVLTGTVKAVPGHATNSVADQEDIKNLFPNTYGLPELKFEKSSTPVPSKPVNVGVILSGGQAPGGHN
;
A
#
# COMPACT_ATOMS: atom_id res chain seq x y z
N SER A 1 -13.01 25.09 -12.69
CA SER A 1 -14.17 25.88 -12.19
C SER A 1 -13.94 26.31 -10.74
N ALA A 2 -14.78 27.18 -10.16
CA ALA A 2 -14.68 27.54 -8.73
C ALA A 2 -14.80 26.30 -7.81
N LEU A 3 -15.70 25.38 -8.14
CA LEU A 3 -15.87 24.12 -7.41
C LEU A 3 -14.62 23.22 -7.46
N GLN A 4 -13.95 23.14 -8.62
CA GLN A 4 -12.70 22.37 -8.76
C GLN A 4 -11.58 22.96 -7.89
N LYS A 5 -11.45 24.29 -7.82
CA LYS A 5 -10.48 24.96 -6.95
C LYS A 5 -10.76 24.64 -5.48
N ALA A 6 -12.02 24.70 -5.06
CA ALA A 6 -12.42 24.33 -3.70
C ALA A 6 -12.14 22.84 -3.40
N ARG A 7 -12.41 21.94 -4.35
CA ARG A 7 -12.14 20.50 -4.18
C ARG A 7 -10.64 20.21 -4.08
N ALA A 8 -9.80 20.89 -4.85
CA ALA A 8 -8.34 20.71 -4.81
C ALA A 8 -7.72 21.14 -3.47
N ALA A 9 -8.38 22.01 -2.70
CA ALA A 9 -7.93 22.43 -1.37
C ALA A 9 -8.25 21.40 -0.27
N TYR A 10 -9.06 20.37 -0.56
CA TYR A 10 -9.36 19.32 0.41
C TYR A 10 -8.11 18.49 0.72
N GLN A 11 -7.76 18.38 2.00
CA GLN A 11 -6.72 17.45 2.45
C GLN A 11 -7.34 16.10 2.85
N PRO A 12 -6.95 14.99 2.17
CA PRO A 12 -7.39 13.66 2.57
C PRO A 12 -6.97 13.32 3.99
N LYS A 13 -7.86 12.64 4.72
CA LYS A 13 -7.57 12.17 6.08
C LYS A 13 -6.65 10.96 6.01
N LEU A 14 -5.50 11.04 6.68
CA LEU A 14 -4.56 9.93 6.79
C LEU A 14 -4.77 9.16 8.10
N PRO A 15 -4.58 7.83 8.11
CA PRO A 15 -4.42 7.07 9.35
C PRO A 15 -3.31 7.66 10.21
N ILE A 16 -3.54 7.79 11.52
CA ILE A 16 -2.59 8.41 12.48
C ILE A 16 -1.20 7.75 12.46
N VAL A 17 -1.13 6.47 12.08
CA VAL A 17 0.15 5.75 11.96
C VAL A 17 0.98 6.24 10.77
N LEU A 18 0.38 6.72 9.69
CA LEU A 18 1.06 7.15 8.46
C LEU A 18 1.46 8.63 8.47
N THR A 19 1.19 9.37 9.57
CA THR A 19 1.57 10.79 9.68
C THR A 19 3.02 11.00 10.15
N GLY A 20 3.81 9.93 10.23
CA GLY A 20 5.20 9.95 10.69
C GLY A 20 5.92 8.67 10.32
N THR A 21 7.08 8.43 10.94
CA THR A 21 7.85 7.21 10.67
C THR A 21 7.11 5.97 11.15
N VAL A 22 7.12 4.93 10.33
CA VAL A 22 6.47 3.65 10.62
C VAL A 22 7.47 2.51 10.67
N LYS A 23 7.12 1.47 11.44
CA LYS A 23 7.75 0.16 11.42
C LYS A 23 6.75 -0.85 10.86
N ALA A 24 7.19 -1.64 9.88
CA ALA A 24 6.43 -2.80 9.42
C ALA A 24 6.60 -3.96 10.41
N VAL A 25 5.49 -4.54 10.84
CA VAL A 25 5.42 -5.69 11.75
C VAL A 25 4.77 -6.84 11.01
N PRO A 26 5.51 -7.94 10.75
CA PRO A 26 4.96 -9.14 10.13
C PRO A 26 3.89 -9.79 11.01
N GLY A 27 2.77 -10.16 10.38
CA GLY A 27 1.70 -10.96 10.95
C GLY A 27 1.79 -12.41 10.52
N HIS A 28 0.64 -13.05 10.32
CA HIS A 28 0.57 -14.46 9.93
C HIS A 28 0.90 -14.66 8.45
N ALA A 29 1.43 -15.84 8.12
CA ALA A 29 1.62 -16.27 6.73
C ALA A 29 0.27 -16.39 6.03
N THR A 30 0.21 -15.97 4.77
CA THR A 30 -1.01 -16.03 3.96
C THR A 30 -1.12 -17.35 3.21
N ASN A 31 -2.32 -17.66 2.70
CA ASN A 31 -2.56 -18.78 1.79
C ASN A 31 -3.52 -18.35 0.69
N SER A 32 -3.47 -19.03 -0.45
CA SER A 32 -4.51 -18.87 -1.46
C SER A 32 -5.83 -19.45 -0.97
N VAL A 33 -6.94 -18.90 -1.48
CA VAL A 33 -8.30 -19.36 -1.16
C VAL A 33 -8.54 -20.80 -1.66
N ALA A 34 -7.92 -21.17 -2.78
CA ALA A 34 -7.97 -22.51 -3.39
C ALA A 34 -6.63 -22.85 -4.07
N ASP A 35 -6.48 -24.10 -4.52
CA ASP A 35 -5.36 -24.59 -5.35
C ASP A 35 -3.97 -24.34 -4.75
N GLN A 36 -3.82 -24.58 -3.45
CA GLN A 36 -2.63 -24.17 -2.68
C GLN A 36 -1.34 -24.78 -3.21
N GLU A 37 -1.36 -26.05 -3.64
CA GLU A 37 -0.17 -26.73 -4.17
C GLU A 37 0.28 -26.12 -5.50
N ASP A 38 -0.65 -25.96 -6.44
CA ASP A 38 -0.38 -25.42 -7.78
C ASP A 38 0.07 -23.95 -7.71
N ILE A 39 -0.63 -23.13 -6.93
CA ILE A 39 -0.29 -21.72 -6.77
C ILE A 39 1.06 -21.56 -6.06
N LYS A 40 1.37 -22.40 -5.07
CA LYS A 40 2.69 -22.39 -4.43
C LYS A 40 3.81 -22.76 -5.40
N ASN A 41 3.58 -23.73 -6.28
CA ASN A 41 4.55 -24.11 -7.32
C ASN A 41 4.76 -22.99 -8.34
N LEU A 42 3.71 -22.24 -8.68
CA LEU A 42 3.78 -21.11 -9.61
C LEU A 42 4.50 -19.88 -9.03
N PHE A 43 4.40 -19.66 -7.72
CA PHE A 43 4.92 -18.48 -7.04
C PHE A 43 5.92 -18.83 -5.92
N PRO A 44 7.06 -19.49 -6.23
CA PRO A 44 7.97 -20.04 -5.23
C PRO A 44 8.61 -18.97 -4.33
N ASN A 45 8.71 -17.73 -4.80
CA ASN A 45 9.39 -16.63 -4.10
C ASN A 45 8.42 -15.72 -3.32
N THR A 46 7.11 -15.85 -3.52
CA THR A 46 6.12 -14.90 -2.98
C THR A 46 4.91 -15.57 -2.35
N TYR A 47 4.70 -16.87 -2.56
CA TYR A 47 3.63 -17.59 -1.89
C TYR A 47 3.86 -17.64 -0.37
N GLY A 48 2.82 -17.32 0.40
CA GLY A 48 2.87 -17.39 1.86
C GLY A 48 3.58 -16.22 2.55
N LEU A 49 3.88 -15.14 1.84
CA LEU A 49 4.36 -13.91 2.48
C LEU A 49 3.39 -13.45 3.57
N PRO A 50 3.91 -12.91 4.70
CA PRO A 50 3.07 -12.56 5.83
C PRO A 50 2.27 -11.29 5.56
N GLU A 51 1.16 -11.16 6.28
CA GLU A 51 0.49 -9.87 6.43
C GLU A 51 1.44 -8.84 7.04
N LEU A 52 1.26 -7.56 6.72
CA LEU A 52 2.02 -6.47 7.31
C LEU A 52 1.10 -5.50 8.04
N LYS A 53 1.47 -5.20 9.29
CA LYS A 53 0.87 -4.12 10.08
C LYS A 53 1.89 -3.02 10.29
N PHE A 54 1.46 -1.77 10.15
CA PHE A 54 2.31 -0.63 10.50
C PHE A 54 2.07 -0.19 11.94
N GLU A 55 3.16 0.07 12.64
CA GLU A 55 3.17 0.70 13.97
C GLU A 55 4.01 1.97 13.93
N LYS A 56 3.75 2.91 14.84
CA LYS A 56 4.55 4.12 14.94
C LYS A 56 5.99 3.76 15.33
N SER A 57 6.94 4.43 14.69
CA SER A 57 8.36 4.33 15.01
C SER A 57 8.90 5.72 15.35
N SER A 58 9.71 5.82 16.40
CA SER A 58 10.46 7.03 16.71
C SER A 58 11.80 7.09 16.00
N THR A 59 12.21 6.01 15.33
CA THR A 59 13.52 5.91 14.66
C THR A 59 13.36 6.29 13.19
N PRO A 60 13.88 7.45 12.74
CA PRO A 60 13.86 7.82 11.33
C PRO A 60 14.69 6.84 10.53
N VAL A 61 14.13 6.35 9.42
CA VAL A 61 14.88 5.52 8.47
C VAL A 61 15.39 6.45 7.35
N PRO A 62 16.69 6.42 7.01
CA PRO A 62 17.21 7.20 5.90
C PRO A 62 16.46 6.86 4.61
N SER A 63 15.86 7.86 3.98
CA SER A 63 15.25 7.70 2.65
C SER A 63 16.22 8.19 1.58
N LYS A 64 16.19 7.52 0.43
CA LYS A 64 16.88 7.97 -0.79
C LYS A 64 15.81 8.34 -1.82
N PRO A 65 16.11 9.25 -2.76
CA PRO A 65 15.24 9.47 -3.90
C PRO A 65 14.90 8.14 -4.59
N VAL A 66 13.63 7.98 -4.94
CA VAL A 66 13.10 6.78 -5.61
C VAL A 66 12.37 7.20 -6.87
N ASN A 67 12.66 6.52 -7.97
CA ASN A 67 11.90 6.62 -9.21
C ASN A 67 10.79 5.57 -9.17
N VAL A 68 9.54 6.01 -9.34
CA VAL A 68 8.35 5.14 -9.24
C VAL A 68 7.53 5.26 -10.52
N GLY A 69 7.20 4.12 -11.12
CA GLY A 69 6.24 4.02 -12.21
C GLY A 69 4.85 3.70 -11.68
N VAL A 70 3.82 4.40 -12.17
CA VAL A 70 2.42 4.18 -11.79
C VAL A 70 1.61 3.83 -13.04
N ILE A 71 0.81 2.77 -12.96
CA ILE A 71 -0.09 2.32 -14.04
C ILE A 71 -1.51 2.27 -13.48
N LEU A 72 -2.46 2.92 -14.18
CA LEU A 72 -3.90 2.78 -13.93
C LEU A 72 -4.47 1.79 -14.95
N SER A 73 -5.05 0.68 -14.49
CA SER A 73 -5.56 -0.39 -15.34
C SER A 73 -7.06 -0.62 -15.15
N GLY A 74 -7.73 -1.16 -16.17
CA GLY A 74 -9.16 -1.42 -16.16
C GLY A 74 -10.01 -0.18 -16.48
N GLY A 75 -11.27 -0.20 -16.05
CA GLY A 75 -12.21 0.91 -16.23
C GLY A 75 -11.97 2.05 -15.24
N GLN A 76 -12.46 3.24 -15.58
CA GLN A 76 -12.36 4.41 -14.71
C GLN A 76 -13.11 4.22 -13.38
N ALA A 77 -12.46 4.58 -12.28
CA ALA A 77 -13.05 4.62 -10.94
C ALA A 77 -12.81 5.99 -10.28
N PRO A 78 -13.84 6.64 -9.71
CA PRO A 78 -13.67 7.87 -8.95
C PRO A 78 -12.68 7.67 -7.79
N GLY A 79 -11.64 8.50 -7.73
CA GLY A 79 -10.61 8.45 -6.69
C GLY A 79 -9.25 7.94 -7.15
N GLY A 80 -9.11 7.38 -8.36
CA GLY A 80 -7.82 6.90 -8.88
C GLY A 80 -6.75 7.99 -9.07
N HIS A 81 -7.13 9.27 -9.07
CA HIS A 81 -6.21 10.41 -9.10
C HIS A 81 -5.76 10.90 -7.70
N ASN A 82 -6.40 10.42 -6.62
CA ASN A 82 -6.02 10.78 -5.25
C ASN A 82 -4.80 9.99 -4.81
#